data_AF-A0A9E5FTB8-F1
#
_entry.id   AF-A0A9E5FTB8-F1
#
_cell.length_a   1.000
_cell.length_b   1.000
_cell.length_c   1.000
_cell.angle_alpha   90.00
_cell.angle_beta   90.00
_cell.angle_gamma   90.00
#
_symmetry.space_group_name_H-M   'P 1'
#
loop_
_entity.id
_entity.type
_entity.pdbx_description
1 polymer ?
#
loop_
_entity_poly.entity_id
_entity_poly.type
_entity_poly.pdbx_seq_one_letter_code
_entity_poly.pdbx_strand_id
1 'polypeptide(L)'
;MKKLLLLVSSLLSIVSQAADPKPATPATSEAPKSIQVEVLDADGRRFVLVKLITSAEEFVAFEKDTQAITAERKQAELTKQLADIAITTPEKEARGKQLEAQLAKLTENNSKMAKTYNFDLTRQYIIVPTAVRVLTALSDEDYKKLSSAKDFKADSVVTLGENKKFQIRDSIKGPAEVETFKMQVGRVLETKRALQQLIDAQPRFTKDEDKKKIEEAIKNTQSEVNKSLEEFQKTRGFEMPNEFTIQTTEAKLYTLLSDEEKKSLDEKVQPKDSKSEATPEKK
;
A
#
# COMPACT_ATOMS: atom_id res chain seq x y z
N MET A 1 20.95 -2.68 -2.88
CA MET A 1 19.97 -3.78 -3.00
C MET A 1 18.58 -3.21 -2.75
N LYS A 2 17.76 -3.06 -3.80
CA LYS A 2 16.38 -2.57 -3.70
C LYS A 2 15.47 -3.77 -3.43
N LYS A 3 14.71 -3.75 -2.33
CA LYS A 3 13.74 -4.80 -2.02
C LYS A 3 12.55 -4.66 -2.96
N LEU A 4 12.37 -5.70 -3.77
CA LEU A 4 11.21 -5.98 -4.62
C LEU A 4 9.99 -6.17 -3.71
N LEU A 5 9.03 -5.25 -3.78
CA LEU A 5 7.69 -5.45 -3.23
C LEU A 5 6.90 -6.17 -4.33
N LEU A 6 6.66 -7.46 -4.15
CA LEU A 6 5.83 -8.26 -5.05
C LEU A 6 4.37 -7.82 -4.88
N LEU A 7 3.77 -7.38 -5.98
CA LEU A 7 2.34 -7.19 -6.16
C LEU A 7 1.80 -8.47 -6.79
N VAL A 8 0.95 -9.21 -6.08
CA VAL A 8 0.26 -10.36 -6.65
C VAL A 8 -1.23 -10.03 -6.79
N SER A 9 -1.67 -10.11 -8.04
CA SER A 9 -3.03 -9.93 -8.52
C SER A 9 -3.81 -11.24 -8.36
N SER A 10 -5.04 -11.18 -7.85
CA SER A 10 -6.03 -12.24 -8.06
C SER A 10 -7.46 -11.69 -7.97
N LEU A 11 -8.34 -12.34 -8.76
CA LEU A 11 -9.63 -11.92 -9.27
C LEU A 11 -10.83 -12.00 -8.31
N LEU A 12 -11.80 -11.18 -8.69
CA LEU A 12 -13.21 -10.97 -8.32
C LEU A 12 -14.08 -12.23 -8.05
N SER A 13 -15.02 -12.12 -7.10
CA SER A 13 -16.46 -12.43 -7.27
C SER A 13 -17.29 -11.90 -6.09
N ILE A 14 -18.20 -10.96 -6.35
CA ILE A 14 -19.25 -10.51 -5.41
C ILE A 14 -20.58 -11.09 -5.91
N VAL A 15 -21.27 -11.86 -5.07
CA VAL A 15 -22.70 -12.13 -5.24
C VAL A 15 -23.46 -11.07 -4.43
N SER A 16 -24.14 -10.16 -5.12
CA SER A 16 -25.18 -9.30 -4.54
C SER A 16 -26.52 -9.99 -4.67
N GLN A 17 -27.30 -10.02 -3.59
CA GLN A 17 -28.73 -10.29 -3.67
C GLN A 17 -29.48 -9.16 -2.96
N ALA A 18 -30.33 -8.49 -3.75
CA ALA A 18 -31.17 -7.37 -3.36
C ALA A 18 -32.51 -7.87 -2.82
N ALA A 19 -33.09 -7.15 -1.86
CA ALA A 19 -34.52 -7.20 -1.55
C ALA A 19 -35.01 -5.80 -1.14
N ASP A 20 -36.03 -5.33 -1.86
CA ASP A 20 -36.75 -4.06 -1.64
C ASP A 20 -37.76 -4.13 -0.46
N PRO A 21 -38.27 -2.96 0.03
CA PRO A 21 -38.67 -2.77 1.43
C PRO A 21 -40.18 -2.57 1.66
N LYS A 22 -40.71 -2.90 2.86
CA LYS A 22 -41.77 -2.15 3.59
C LYS A 22 -42.16 -2.77 4.96
N PRO A 23 -42.85 -2.06 5.89
CA PRO A 23 -42.39 -1.01 6.80
C PRO A 23 -42.52 -1.37 8.31
N ALA A 24 -41.94 -0.52 9.15
CA ALA A 24 -41.65 -0.66 10.58
C ALA A 24 -42.81 -0.49 11.58
N THR A 25 -42.65 -1.07 12.78
CA THR A 25 -42.78 -0.38 14.09
C THR A 25 -42.08 -1.21 15.20
N PRO A 26 -41.73 -0.65 16.39
CA PRO A 26 -40.37 -0.71 16.91
C PRO A 26 -40.27 -1.40 18.28
N ALA A 27 -39.24 -2.20 18.51
CA ALA A 27 -38.77 -2.51 19.86
C ALA A 27 -37.28 -2.84 19.82
N THR A 28 -36.55 -2.10 20.64
CA THR A 28 -35.13 -2.16 20.89
C THR A 28 -34.67 -3.58 21.24
N SER A 29 -34.00 -4.22 20.30
CA SER A 29 -33.06 -5.30 20.57
C SER A 29 -31.84 -4.98 19.73
N GLU A 30 -30.77 -4.51 20.35
CA GLU A 30 -29.46 -4.47 19.70
C GLU A 30 -29.11 -5.90 19.29
N ALA A 31 -29.41 -6.24 18.03
CA ALA A 31 -28.89 -7.42 17.40
C ALA A 31 -27.36 -7.38 17.58
N PRO A 32 -26.72 -8.49 17.99
CA PRO A 32 -25.27 -8.52 18.10
C PRO A 32 -24.73 -8.14 16.73
N LYS A 33 -24.01 -7.01 16.65
CA LYS A 33 -23.30 -6.63 15.44
C LYS A 33 -22.41 -7.81 15.08
N SER A 34 -22.82 -8.59 14.09
CA SER A 34 -21.97 -9.61 13.49
C SER A 34 -20.71 -8.86 13.06
N ILE A 35 -19.60 -9.10 13.74
CA ILE A 35 -18.31 -8.54 13.36
C ILE A 35 -18.04 -9.10 11.98
N GLN A 36 -18.30 -8.32 10.93
CA GLN A 36 -17.88 -8.68 9.58
C GLN A 36 -16.36 -8.61 9.58
N VAL A 37 -15.73 -9.77 9.73
CA VAL A 37 -14.30 -9.91 9.61
C VAL A 37 -13.99 -9.81 8.12
N GLU A 38 -13.37 -8.72 7.71
CA GLU A 38 -12.94 -8.57 6.33
C GLU A 38 -11.66 -9.41 6.12
N VAL A 39 -11.73 -10.30 5.13
CA VAL A 39 -10.67 -11.24 4.79
C VAL A 39 -10.17 -10.95 3.39
N LEU A 40 -8.87 -11.11 3.19
CA LEU A 40 -8.20 -11.05 1.89
C LEU A 40 -7.49 -12.38 1.65
N ASP A 41 -7.87 -13.09 0.59
CA ASP A 41 -7.12 -14.25 0.09
C ASP A 41 -6.13 -13.78 -0.99
N ALA A 42 -4.83 -13.97 -0.74
CA ALA A 42 -3.74 -13.59 -1.64
C ALA A 42 -2.63 -14.64 -1.57
N ASP A 43 -2.10 -15.08 -2.73
CA ASP A 43 -1.01 -16.06 -2.81
C ASP A 43 -1.28 -17.40 -2.09
N GLY A 44 -2.54 -17.87 -2.11
CA GLY A 44 -2.95 -19.07 -1.38
C GLY A 44 -2.89 -18.91 0.15
N ARG A 45 -2.78 -17.67 0.64
CA ARG A 45 -2.78 -17.32 2.07
C ARG A 45 -3.97 -16.43 2.38
N ARG A 46 -4.45 -16.56 3.61
CA ARG A 46 -5.60 -15.80 4.11
C ARG A 46 -5.16 -14.75 5.11
N PHE A 47 -5.55 -13.51 4.86
CA PHE A 47 -5.23 -12.35 5.69
C PHE A 47 -6.51 -11.75 6.25
N VAL A 48 -6.42 -11.14 7.43
CA VAL A 48 -7.54 -10.45 8.08
C VAL A 48 -7.24 -8.97 8.20
N LEU A 49 -8.26 -8.13 7.96
CA LEU A 49 -8.17 -6.70 8.17
C LEU A 49 -7.95 -6.39 9.65
N VAL A 50 -6.89 -5.66 9.96
CA VAL A 50 -6.59 -5.24 11.33
C VAL A 50 -6.71 -3.73 11.53
N LYS A 51 -6.58 -2.94 10.46
CA LYS A 51 -6.66 -1.48 10.53
C LYS A 51 -7.09 -0.90 9.19
N LEU A 52 -8.04 0.04 9.25
CA LEU A 52 -8.34 0.97 8.18
C LEU A 52 -7.62 2.29 8.49
N ILE A 53 -6.84 2.77 7.53
CA ILE A 53 -6.19 4.08 7.55
C ILE A 53 -7.01 4.98 6.62
N THR A 54 -7.51 6.10 7.14
CA THR A 54 -8.50 6.94 6.43
C THR A 54 -7.97 8.31 6.01
N SER A 55 -6.70 8.61 6.27
CA SER A 55 -6.08 9.86 5.81
C SER A 55 -4.63 9.67 5.36
N ALA A 56 -4.16 10.63 4.56
CA ALA A 56 -2.78 10.66 4.10
C ALA A 56 -1.80 10.90 5.26
N GLU A 57 -2.18 11.72 6.25
CA GLU A 57 -1.37 12.03 7.41
C GLU A 57 -1.18 10.80 8.30
N GLU A 58 -2.26 10.04 8.54
CA GLU A 58 -2.19 8.77 9.28
C GLU A 58 -1.36 7.74 8.52
N PHE A 59 -1.49 7.67 7.19
CA PHE A 59 -0.68 6.77 6.37
C PHE A 59 0.81 7.09 6.45
N VAL A 60 1.18 8.37 6.33
CA VAL A 60 2.57 8.82 6.44
C VAL A 60 3.13 8.54 7.84
N ALA A 61 2.34 8.76 8.90
CA ALA A 61 2.74 8.42 10.26
C ALA A 61 2.97 6.92 10.42
N PHE A 62 2.05 6.09 9.94
CA PHE A 62 2.17 4.63 9.95
C PHE A 62 3.43 4.15 9.18
N GLU A 63 3.70 4.69 7.99
CA GLU A 63 4.90 4.35 7.22
C GLU A 63 6.17 4.74 7.98
N LYS A 64 6.22 5.94 8.55
CA LYS A 64 7.35 6.42 9.34
C LYS A 64 7.61 5.52 10.55
N ASP A 65 6.57 5.20 11.31
CA ASP A 65 6.69 4.37 12.51
C ASP A 65 7.09 2.94 12.17
N THR A 66 6.52 2.38 11.09
CA THR A 66 6.87 1.04 10.57
C THR A 66 8.33 0.99 10.10
N GLN A 67 8.81 2.04 9.42
CA GLN A 67 10.22 2.14 9.00
C GLN A 67 11.14 2.24 10.22
N ALA A 68 10.79 3.07 11.20
CA ALA A 68 11.57 3.25 12.42
C ALA A 68 11.71 1.95 13.20
N ILE A 69 10.59 1.26 13.49
CA ILE A 69 10.61 0.02 14.26
C ILE A 69 11.30 -1.13 13.49
N THR A 70 11.18 -1.16 12.16
CA THR A 70 11.93 -2.11 11.33
C THR A 70 13.44 -1.84 11.37
N ALA A 71 13.85 -0.58 11.38
CA ALA A 71 15.25 -0.20 11.51
C ALA A 71 15.81 -0.57 12.90
N GLU A 72 15.04 -0.33 13.97
CA GLU A 72 15.40 -0.74 15.33
C GLU A 72 15.61 -2.25 15.44
N ARG A 73 14.71 -3.06 14.87
CA ARG A 73 14.86 -4.52 14.81
C ARG A 73 16.15 -4.94 14.09
N LYS A 74 16.45 -4.34 12.93
CA LYS A 74 17.68 -4.64 12.19
C LYS A 74 18.94 -4.27 12.97
N GLN A 75 18.91 -3.16 13.70
CA GLN A 75 20.02 -2.73 14.51
C GLN A 75 20.25 -3.66 15.72
N ALA A 76 19.17 -4.15 16.34
CA ALA A 76 19.26 -5.15 17.39
C ALA A 76 19.87 -6.46 16.86
N GLU A 77 19.42 -6.94 15.71
CA GLU A 77 19.96 -8.15 15.07
C GLU A 77 21.45 -8.00 14.72
N LEU A 78 21.85 -6.85 14.17
CA LEU A 78 23.27 -6.57 13.91
C LEU A 78 24.10 -6.57 15.20
N THR A 79 23.59 -5.92 16.26
CA THR A 79 24.29 -5.86 17.54
C THR A 79 24.44 -7.24 18.17
N LYS A 80 23.43 -8.11 18.03
CA LYS A 80 23.50 -9.51 18.42
C LYS A 80 24.59 -10.27 17.66
N GLN A 81 24.61 -10.16 16.32
CA GLN A 81 25.64 -10.80 15.51
C GLN A 81 27.06 -10.35 15.90
N LEU A 82 27.24 -9.05 16.19
CA LEU A 82 28.51 -8.52 16.68
C LEU A 82 28.88 -9.07 18.08
N ALA A 83 27.91 -9.24 18.97
CA ALA A 83 28.13 -9.86 20.29
C ALA A 83 28.54 -11.34 20.17
N ASP A 84 27.96 -12.06 19.21
CA ASP A 84 28.22 -13.49 18.99
C ASP A 84 29.63 -13.76 18.42
N ILE A 85 30.17 -12.85 17.60
CA ILE A 85 31.52 -12.95 17.03
C ILE A 85 32.61 -12.28 17.88
N ALA A 86 32.23 -11.55 18.93
CA ALA A 86 33.18 -10.87 19.81
C ALA A 86 34.09 -11.89 20.51
N ILE A 87 35.41 -11.70 20.37
CA ILE A 87 36.42 -12.64 20.89
C ILE A 87 36.82 -12.26 22.32
N THR A 88 36.59 -11.02 22.73
CA THR A 88 36.95 -10.53 24.07
C THR A 88 35.73 -10.42 24.98
N THR A 89 35.89 -10.78 26.26
CA THR A 89 34.83 -10.66 27.27
C THR A 89 34.30 -9.22 27.41
N PRO A 90 35.14 -8.16 27.49
CA PRO A 90 34.63 -6.80 27.63
C PRO A 90 33.79 -6.34 26.43
N GLU A 91 34.18 -6.73 25.21
CA GLU A 91 33.40 -6.40 24.01
C GLU A 91 32.05 -7.12 24.01
N LYS A 92 32.04 -8.41 24.37
CA LYS A 92 30.81 -9.20 24.48
C LYS A 92 29.86 -8.62 25.52
N GLU A 93 30.35 -8.23 26.69
CA GLU A 93 29.54 -7.60 27.74
C GLU A 93 28.99 -6.24 27.31
N ALA A 94 29.81 -5.40 26.67
CA ALA A 94 29.37 -4.10 26.17
C ALA A 94 28.28 -4.24 25.09
N ARG A 95 28.45 -5.17 24.15
CA ARG A 95 27.44 -5.48 23.13
C ARG A 95 26.19 -6.12 23.72
N GLY A 96 26.33 -6.96 24.75
CA GLY A 96 25.21 -7.53 25.51
C GLY A 96 24.33 -6.45 26.13
N LYS A 97 24.92 -5.51 26.88
CA LYS A 97 24.19 -4.37 27.46
C LYS A 97 23.54 -3.49 26.39
N GLN A 98 24.23 -3.25 25.28
CA GLN A 98 23.67 -2.50 24.15
C GLN A 98 22.46 -3.23 23.55
N LEU A 99 22.54 -4.55 23.36
CA LEU A 99 21.47 -5.37 22.84
C LEU A 99 20.25 -5.37 23.79
N GLU A 100 20.46 -5.53 25.09
CA GLU A 100 19.38 -5.49 26.09
C GLU A 100 18.61 -4.16 26.03
N ALA A 101 19.33 -3.03 25.99
CA ALA A 101 18.70 -1.72 25.86
C ALA A 101 17.91 -1.57 24.53
N GLN A 102 18.45 -2.09 23.42
CA GLN A 102 17.77 -2.09 22.13
C GLN A 102 16.50 -2.96 22.15
N LEU A 103 16.55 -4.14 22.77
CA LEU A 103 15.41 -5.05 22.87
C LEU A 103 14.31 -4.50 23.78
N ALA A 104 14.68 -3.85 24.89
CA ALA A 104 13.73 -3.16 25.77
C ALA A 104 12.99 -2.06 25.01
N LYS A 105 13.72 -1.21 24.29
CA LYS A 105 13.14 -0.14 23.44
C LYS A 105 12.26 -0.73 22.33
N LEU A 106 12.72 -1.78 21.65
CA LEU A 106 11.96 -2.45 20.59
C LEU A 106 10.64 -3.01 21.11
N THR A 107 10.64 -3.60 22.32
CA THR A 107 9.44 -4.13 22.97
C THR A 107 8.45 -3.01 23.29
N GLU A 108 8.93 -1.90 23.87
CA GLU A 108 8.10 -0.73 24.15
C GLU A 108 7.47 -0.16 22.87
N ASN A 109 8.29 0.02 21.83
CA ASN A 109 7.84 0.56 20.56
C ASN A 109 6.90 -0.39 19.81
N ASN A 110 7.14 -1.71 19.86
CA ASN A 110 6.21 -2.71 19.31
C ASN A 110 4.86 -2.67 20.03
N SER A 111 4.85 -2.48 21.36
CA SER A 111 3.60 -2.31 22.10
C SER A 111 2.84 -1.05 21.67
N LYS A 112 3.54 0.05 21.40
CA LYS A 112 2.92 1.28 20.84
C LYS A 112 2.34 1.01 19.45
N MET A 113 3.08 0.33 18.57
CA MET A 113 2.58 -0.05 17.24
C MET A 113 1.31 -0.92 17.31
N ALA A 114 1.28 -1.89 18.23
CA ALA A 114 0.13 -2.75 18.43
C ALA A 114 -1.10 -1.94 18.87
N LYS A 115 -0.92 -0.98 19.79
CA LYS A 115 -2.02 -0.11 20.27
C LYS A 115 -2.52 0.87 19.21
N THR A 116 -1.62 1.45 18.42
CA THR A 116 -1.98 2.51 17.45
C THR A 116 -2.56 1.92 16.16
N TYR A 117 -1.99 0.81 15.69
CA TYR A 117 -2.23 0.30 14.33
C TYR A 117 -2.66 -1.18 14.29
N ASN A 118 -2.79 -1.87 15.43
CA ASN A 118 -2.91 -3.34 15.47
C ASN A 118 -1.76 -4.03 14.73
N PHE A 119 -0.57 -3.41 14.77
CA PHE A 119 0.64 -3.86 14.10
C PHE A 119 1.59 -4.55 15.09
N ASP A 120 2.16 -5.69 14.69
CA ASP A 120 3.13 -6.45 15.45
C ASP A 120 4.28 -6.93 14.57
N LEU A 121 5.53 -6.65 14.95
CA LEU A 121 6.73 -7.02 14.19
C LEU A 121 6.89 -8.52 13.87
N THR A 122 6.21 -9.40 14.58
CA THR A 122 6.27 -10.85 14.38
C THR A 122 5.32 -11.34 13.29
N ARG A 123 4.34 -10.51 12.90
CA ARG A 123 3.34 -10.87 11.91
C ARG A 123 3.72 -10.39 10.51
N GLN A 124 3.19 -11.09 9.50
CA GLN A 124 3.29 -10.67 8.10
C GLN A 124 2.10 -9.78 7.75
N TYR A 125 2.35 -8.68 7.05
CA TYR A 125 1.33 -7.71 6.66
C TYR A 125 1.26 -7.50 5.15
N ILE A 126 0.05 -7.16 4.68
CA ILE A 126 -0.20 -6.58 3.36
C ILE A 126 -0.89 -5.24 3.57
N ILE A 127 -0.41 -4.23 2.87
CA ILE A 127 -1.05 -2.91 2.80
C ILE A 127 -1.73 -2.83 1.44
N VAL A 128 -3.04 -2.59 1.43
CA VAL A 128 -3.83 -2.39 0.21
C VAL A 128 -4.31 -0.94 0.18
N PRO A 129 -3.67 -0.07 -0.61
CA PRO A 129 -4.16 1.30 -0.82
C PRO A 129 -5.54 1.28 -1.49
N THR A 130 -6.51 1.95 -0.87
CA THR A 130 -7.89 2.03 -1.35
C THR A 130 -8.22 3.39 -1.94
N ALA A 131 -7.40 4.41 -1.66
CA ALA A 131 -7.47 5.69 -2.35
C ALA A 131 -6.09 6.33 -2.47
N VAL A 132 -5.83 6.98 -3.61
CA VAL A 132 -4.62 7.78 -3.86
C VAL A 132 -4.97 9.07 -4.57
N ARG A 133 -4.10 10.08 -4.46
CA ARG A 133 -4.15 11.31 -5.26
C ARG A 133 -2.85 11.56 -5.99
N VAL A 134 -2.95 12.10 -7.20
CA VAL A 134 -1.81 12.50 -8.02
C VAL A 134 -1.52 13.97 -7.79
N LEU A 135 -0.31 14.28 -7.39
CA LEU A 135 0.12 15.61 -6.98
C LEU A 135 1.22 16.14 -7.88
N THR A 136 1.09 17.39 -8.31
CA THR A 136 2.18 18.14 -8.98
C THR A 136 2.53 19.34 -8.13
N ALA A 137 3.83 19.56 -7.89
CA ALA A 137 4.29 20.71 -7.11
C ALA A 137 3.90 22.01 -7.82
N LEU A 138 3.45 22.99 -7.04
CA LEU A 138 3.15 24.34 -7.52
C LEU A 138 4.22 25.30 -6.99
N SER A 139 4.77 26.11 -7.89
CA SER A 139 5.48 27.31 -7.48
C SER A 139 4.49 28.34 -6.90
N ASP A 140 4.99 29.33 -6.16
CA ASP A 140 4.15 30.41 -5.66
C ASP A 140 3.49 31.20 -6.81
N GLU A 141 4.19 31.34 -7.93
CA GLU A 141 3.66 32.00 -9.13
C GLU A 141 2.53 31.18 -9.77
N ASP A 142 2.73 29.88 -9.94
CA ASP A 142 1.72 28.99 -10.51
C ASP A 142 0.49 28.88 -9.61
N TYR A 143 0.69 28.84 -8.29
CA TYR A 143 -0.43 28.89 -7.35
C TYR A 143 -1.20 30.21 -7.46
N LYS A 144 -0.53 31.35 -7.56
CA LYS A 144 -1.22 32.65 -7.73
C LYS A 144 -2.07 32.67 -9.00
N LYS A 145 -1.52 32.19 -10.13
CA LYS A 145 -2.25 32.06 -11.39
C LYS A 145 -3.46 31.13 -11.26
N LEU A 146 -3.24 29.94 -10.69
CA LEU A 146 -4.29 28.93 -10.48
C LEU A 146 -5.41 29.45 -9.55
N SER A 147 -5.05 30.06 -8.43
CA SER A 147 -6.00 30.59 -7.44
C SER A 147 -6.80 31.81 -7.91
N SER A 148 -6.33 32.49 -8.97
CA SER A 148 -7.03 33.61 -9.60
C SER A 148 -7.99 33.17 -10.72
N ALA A 149 -7.97 31.89 -11.09
CA ALA A 149 -8.87 31.35 -12.11
C ALA A 149 -10.32 31.31 -11.61
N LYS A 150 -11.28 31.59 -12.50
CA LYS A 150 -12.72 31.67 -12.16
C LYS A 150 -13.27 30.34 -11.64
N ASP A 151 -12.70 29.24 -12.09
CA ASP A 151 -13.07 27.86 -11.79
C ASP A 151 -12.16 27.21 -10.73
N PHE A 152 -11.31 28.01 -10.07
CA PHE A 152 -10.46 27.53 -9.00
C PHE A 152 -11.29 26.91 -7.87
N LYS A 153 -10.86 25.72 -7.41
CA LYS A 153 -11.40 25.08 -6.22
C LYS A 153 -10.31 24.94 -5.18
N ALA A 154 -10.57 25.42 -3.96
CA ALA A 154 -9.57 25.36 -2.89
C ALA A 154 -9.15 23.92 -2.55
N ASP A 155 -10.06 22.95 -2.69
CA ASP A 155 -9.83 21.53 -2.49
C ASP A 155 -9.00 20.87 -3.61
N SER A 156 -8.71 21.58 -4.70
CA SER A 156 -7.79 21.13 -5.76
C SER A 156 -6.31 21.36 -5.43
N VAL A 157 -6.00 21.98 -4.29
CA VAL A 157 -4.64 22.23 -3.82
C VAL A 157 -4.48 21.72 -2.40
N VAL A 158 -3.35 21.07 -2.14
CA VAL A 158 -2.96 20.60 -0.81
C VAL A 158 -1.63 21.22 -0.42
N THR A 159 -1.50 21.53 0.86
CA THR A 159 -0.25 22.00 1.44
C THR A 159 0.40 20.85 2.20
N LEU A 160 1.63 20.50 1.85
CA LEU A 160 2.39 19.42 2.47
C LEU A 160 3.74 19.95 2.96
N GLY A 161 4.21 19.44 4.10
CA GLY A 161 5.48 19.84 4.70
C GLY A 161 5.55 21.32 5.07
N GLU A 162 6.72 21.94 4.88
CA GLU A 162 6.99 23.35 5.16
C GLU A 162 6.31 24.28 4.12
N ASN A 163 4.98 24.29 4.10
CA ASN A 163 4.14 25.14 3.25
C ASN A 163 4.27 24.93 1.72
N LYS A 164 4.74 23.76 1.27
CA LYS A 164 4.80 23.46 -0.17
C LYS A 164 3.41 23.12 -0.70
N LYS A 165 3.01 23.78 -1.78
CA LYS A 165 1.69 23.59 -2.40
C LYS A 165 1.78 22.59 -3.53
N PHE A 166 0.75 21.76 -3.64
CA PHE A 166 0.61 20.77 -4.70
C PHE A 166 -0.78 20.84 -5.29
N GLN A 167 -0.88 20.84 -6.62
CA GLN A 167 -2.14 20.65 -7.30
C GLN A 167 -2.50 19.17 -7.31
N ILE A 168 -3.75 18.86 -6.98
CA ILE A 168 -4.34 17.54 -7.21
C ILE A 168 -4.73 17.45 -8.68
N ARG A 169 -4.06 16.56 -9.42
CA ARG A 169 -4.33 16.30 -10.85
C ARG A 169 -5.40 15.22 -11.02
N ASP A 170 -5.46 14.27 -10.10
CA ASP A 170 -6.44 13.18 -10.10
C ASP A 170 -6.60 12.60 -8.68
N SER A 171 -7.74 11.96 -8.43
CA SER A 171 -8.05 11.24 -7.19
C SER A 171 -8.69 9.90 -7.55
N ILE A 172 -8.00 8.81 -7.22
CA ILE A 172 -8.40 7.46 -7.56
C ILE A 172 -8.89 6.78 -6.28
N LYS A 173 -10.08 6.18 -6.34
CA LYS A 173 -10.71 5.45 -5.22
C LYS A 173 -11.09 4.03 -5.66
N GLY A 174 -11.01 3.11 -4.72
CA GLY A 174 -11.24 1.69 -4.92
C GLY A 174 -9.91 0.92 -5.09
N PRO A 175 -9.72 -0.22 -4.42
CA PRO A 175 -8.46 -0.96 -4.47
C PRO A 175 -8.11 -1.44 -5.89
N ALA A 176 -9.09 -1.87 -6.68
CA ALA A 176 -8.87 -2.34 -8.04
C ALA A 176 -8.46 -1.20 -8.99
N GLU A 177 -9.09 -0.03 -8.84
CA GLU A 177 -8.83 1.17 -9.61
C GLU A 177 -7.47 1.77 -9.26
N VAL A 178 -7.12 1.79 -7.97
CA VAL A 178 -5.79 2.21 -7.49
C VAL A 178 -4.71 1.30 -8.05
N GLU A 179 -4.91 -0.02 -8.04
CA GLU A 179 -3.95 -0.97 -8.58
C GLU A 179 -3.78 -0.82 -10.10
N THR A 180 -4.91 -0.74 -10.81
CA THR A 180 -4.91 -0.49 -12.27
C THR A 180 -4.18 0.82 -12.61
N PHE A 181 -4.43 1.88 -11.83
CA PHE A 181 -3.72 3.15 -11.98
C PHE A 181 -2.21 3.00 -11.77
N LYS A 182 -1.78 2.32 -10.71
CA LYS A 182 -0.36 2.10 -10.42
C LYS A 182 0.33 1.28 -11.50
N MET A 183 -0.31 0.22 -12.01
CA MET A 183 0.22 -0.56 -13.13
C MET A 183 0.38 0.31 -14.40
N GLN A 184 -0.63 1.12 -14.71
CA GLN A 184 -0.58 2.04 -15.85
C GLN A 184 0.56 3.05 -15.72
N VAL A 185 0.71 3.67 -14.56
CA VAL A 185 1.83 4.60 -14.27
C VAL A 185 3.17 3.88 -14.35
N GLY A 186 3.28 2.70 -13.73
CA GLY A 186 4.49 1.88 -13.73
C GLY A 186 4.97 1.59 -15.16
N ARG A 187 4.07 1.11 -16.03
CA ARG A 187 4.37 0.86 -17.44
C ARG A 187 4.94 2.09 -18.15
N VAL A 188 4.30 3.26 -17.99
CA VAL A 188 4.79 4.50 -18.61
C VAL A 188 6.19 4.86 -18.12
N LEU A 189 6.43 4.80 -16.80
CA LEU A 189 7.71 5.16 -16.21
C LEU A 189 8.82 4.17 -16.58
N GLU A 190 8.51 2.87 -16.66
CA GLU A 190 9.43 1.82 -17.08
C GLU A 190 9.84 2.00 -18.54
N THR A 191 8.90 2.25 -19.46
CA THR A 191 9.22 2.49 -20.87
C THR A 191 10.02 3.79 -21.04
N LYS A 192 9.69 4.86 -20.31
CA LYS A 192 10.50 6.10 -20.28
C LYS A 192 11.93 5.84 -19.81
N ARG A 193 12.09 5.03 -18.77
CA ARG A 193 13.42 4.65 -18.25
C ARG A 193 14.20 3.83 -19.27
N ALA A 194 13.57 2.88 -19.94
CA ALA A 194 14.20 2.07 -20.99
C ALA A 194 14.68 2.97 -22.15
N LEU A 195 13.84 3.91 -22.60
CA LEU A 195 14.21 4.90 -23.61
C LEU A 195 15.44 5.72 -23.18
N GLN A 196 15.45 6.23 -21.94
CA GLN A 196 16.58 7.01 -21.45
C GLN A 196 17.87 6.18 -21.41
N GLN A 197 17.79 4.90 -21.02
CA GLN A 197 18.95 4.00 -21.03
C GLN A 197 19.50 3.80 -22.45
N LEU A 198 18.64 3.72 -23.47
CA LEU A 198 19.06 3.62 -24.86
C LEU A 198 19.72 4.90 -25.35
N ILE A 199 19.14 6.07 -25.02
CA ILE A 199 19.71 7.39 -25.34
C ILE A 199 21.10 7.55 -24.69
N ASP A 200 21.23 7.21 -23.41
CA ASP A 200 22.50 7.30 -22.68
C ASP A 200 23.57 6.33 -23.22
N ALA A 201 23.14 5.20 -23.80
CA ALA A 201 24.02 4.22 -24.40
C ALA A 201 24.43 4.59 -25.84
N GLN A 202 23.61 5.35 -26.57
CA GLN A 202 23.83 5.72 -27.98
C GLN A 202 25.26 6.22 -28.29
N PRO A 203 25.87 7.12 -27.48
CA PRO A 203 27.22 7.64 -27.77
C PRO A 203 28.33 6.58 -27.70
N ARG A 204 28.07 5.41 -27.09
CA ARG A 204 29.04 4.34 -26.91
C ARG A 204 29.20 3.47 -28.16
N PHE A 205 28.26 3.55 -29.09
CA PHE A 205 28.29 2.77 -30.33
C PHE A 205 29.07 3.52 -31.41
N THR A 206 30.22 2.97 -31.78
CA THR A 206 31.12 3.59 -32.77
C THR A 206 30.96 3.02 -34.17
N LYS A 207 30.48 1.78 -34.30
CA LYS A 207 30.22 1.11 -35.58
C LYS A 207 28.86 1.53 -36.16
N ASP A 208 28.82 1.78 -37.46
CA ASP A 208 27.61 2.26 -38.14
C ASP A 208 26.42 1.30 -38.05
N GLU A 209 26.67 -0.01 -38.06
CA GLU A 209 25.62 -1.02 -37.88
C GLU A 209 24.99 -0.93 -36.48
N ASP A 210 25.81 -0.81 -35.44
CA ASP A 210 25.33 -0.74 -34.07
C ASP A 210 24.63 0.60 -33.79
N LYS A 211 25.11 1.71 -34.40
CA LYS A 211 24.44 3.01 -34.37
C LYS A 211 23.03 2.94 -34.95
N LYS A 212 22.86 2.29 -36.10
CA LYS A 212 21.54 2.11 -36.71
C LYS A 212 20.60 1.28 -35.82
N LYS A 213 21.11 0.20 -35.21
CA LYS A 213 20.31 -0.64 -34.30
C LYS A 213 19.85 0.14 -33.07
N ILE A 214 20.74 0.92 -32.45
CA ILE A 214 20.36 1.72 -31.27
C ILE A 214 19.39 2.86 -31.64
N GLU A 215 19.57 3.51 -32.80
CA GLU A 215 18.63 4.51 -33.32
C GLU A 215 17.23 3.94 -33.56
N GLU A 216 17.14 2.75 -34.15
CA GLU A 216 15.87 2.05 -34.36
C GLU A 216 15.22 1.66 -33.02
N ALA A 217 15.99 1.14 -32.07
CA ALA A 217 15.50 0.82 -30.73
C ALA A 217 14.99 2.06 -30.00
N ILE A 218 15.70 3.19 -30.08
CA ILE A 218 15.25 4.48 -29.52
C ILE A 218 13.93 4.91 -30.17
N LYS A 219 13.82 4.86 -31.49
CA LYS A 219 12.60 5.25 -32.22
C LYS A 219 11.41 4.37 -31.83
N ASN A 220 11.60 3.06 -31.77
CA ASN A 220 10.54 2.12 -31.41
C ASN A 220 10.09 2.34 -29.96
N THR A 221 11.03 2.46 -29.02
CA THR A 221 10.73 2.71 -27.60
C THR A 221 10.07 4.08 -27.41
N GLN A 222 10.50 5.12 -28.13
CA GLN A 222 9.85 6.43 -28.11
C GLN A 222 8.40 6.35 -28.60
N SER A 223 8.11 5.56 -29.63
CA SER A 223 6.74 5.34 -30.08
C SER A 223 5.89 4.63 -29.03
N GLU A 224 6.45 3.68 -28.29
CA GLU A 224 5.76 3.01 -27.18
C GLU A 224 5.49 3.95 -26.00
N VAL A 225 6.45 4.84 -25.66
CA VAL A 225 6.24 5.89 -24.67
C VAL A 225 5.06 6.77 -25.07
N ASN A 226 5.04 7.25 -26.32
CA ASN A 226 3.97 8.13 -26.81
C ASN A 226 2.61 7.42 -26.76
N LYS A 227 2.54 6.17 -27.23
CA LYS A 227 1.31 5.38 -27.17
C LYS A 227 0.80 5.20 -25.73
N SER A 228 1.71 4.90 -24.80
CA SER A 228 1.35 4.70 -23.38
C SER A 228 0.89 6.02 -22.72
N LEU A 229 1.48 7.16 -23.10
CA LEU A 229 1.06 8.49 -22.65
C LEU A 229 -0.31 8.87 -23.20
N GLU A 230 -0.58 8.59 -24.48
CA GLU A 230 -1.91 8.81 -25.07
C GLU A 230 -2.98 7.93 -24.42
N GLU A 231 -2.68 6.65 -24.15
CA GLU A 231 -3.56 5.74 -23.42
C GLU A 231 -3.85 6.27 -22.01
N PHE A 232 -2.82 6.76 -21.31
CA PHE A 232 -2.97 7.41 -20.00
C PHE A 232 -3.90 8.62 -20.08
N GLN A 233 -3.64 9.55 -20.99
CA GLN A 233 -4.43 10.76 -21.15
C GLN A 233 -5.89 10.45 -21.50
N LYS A 234 -6.14 9.49 -22.40
CA LYS A 234 -7.50 9.05 -22.75
C LYS A 234 -8.23 8.44 -21.55
N THR A 235 -7.53 7.66 -20.72
CA THR A 235 -8.13 6.99 -19.56
C THR A 235 -8.39 7.97 -18.42
N ARG A 236 -7.53 8.96 -18.22
CA ARG A 236 -7.52 9.81 -17.02
C ARG A 236 -8.03 11.23 -17.25
N GLY A 237 -8.11 11.68 -18.50
CA GLY A 237 -8.53 13.04 -18.83
C GLY A 237 -7.46 14.10 -18.59
N PHE A 238 -6.20 13.72 -18.32
CA PHE A 238 -5.08 14.65 -18.20
C PHE A 238 -3.76 14.02 -18.67
N GLU A 239 -2.84 14.87 -19.14
CA GLU A 239 -1.48 14.45 -19.50
C GLU A 239 -0.66 14.12 -18.25
N MET A 240 0.06 13.00 -18.27
CA MET A 240 0.94 12.62 -17.17
C MET A 240 2.03 13.70 -16.98
N PRO A 241 2.09 14.36 -15.80
CA PRO A 241 3.11 15.36 -15.54
C PRO A 241 4.52 14.76 -15.62
N ASN A 242 5.51 15.57 -15.98
CA ASN A 242 6.91 15.15 -15.94
C ASN A 242 7.35 14.84 -14.51
N GLU A 243 6.90 15.65 -13.56
CA GLU A 243 7.14 15.45 -12.13
C GLU A 243 5.81 15.38 -11.39
N PHE A 244 5.61 14.29 -10.66
CA PHE A 244 4.43 14.10 -9.83
C PHE A 244 4.75 13.19 -8.65
N THR A 245 3.90 13.24 -7.63
CA THR A 245 3.90 12.32 -6.50
C THR A 245 2.54 11.65 -6.40
N ILE A 246 2.52 10.35 -6.15
CA ILE A 246 1.30 9.63 -5.80
C ILE A 246 1.26 9.55 -4.28
N GLN A 247 0.22 10.13 -3.68
CA GLN A 247 0.03 10.07 -2.24
C GLN A 247 -1.14 9.15 -1.92
N THR A 248 -0.90 8.13 -1.08
CA THR A 248 -1.97 7.32 -0.50
C THR A 248 -2.77 8.15 0.48
N THR A 249 -4.09 8.16 0.32
CA THR A 249 -5.02 8.89 1.21
C THR A 249 -5.85 7.94 2.05
N GLU A 250 -6.04 6.70 1.59
CA GLU A 250 -6.71 5.64 2.34
C GLU A 250 -6.04 4.30 2.07
N ALA A 251 -5.93 3.44 3.08
CA ALA A 251 -5.39 2.10 2.93
C ALA A 251 -5.98 1.14 3.97
N LYS A 252 -5.98 -0.14 3.61
CA LYS A 252 -6.30 -1.25 4.51
C LYS A 252 -5.05 -2.03 4.85
N LEU A 253 -4.85 -2.30 6.13
CA LEU A 253 -3.77 -3.13 6.65
C LEU A 253 -4.32 -4.50 7.02
N TYR A 254 -3.82 -5.53 6.36
CA TYR A 254 -4.17 -6.92 6.64
C TYR A 254 -2.99 -7.65 7.24
N THR A 255 -3.26 -8.59 8.16
CA THR A 255 -2.25 -9.49 8.73
C THR A 255 -2.53 -10.94 8.36
N LEU A 256 -1.47 -11.72 8.15
CA LEU A 256 -1.59 -13.15 7.85
C LEU A 256 -2.23 -13.86 9.04
N LEU A 257 -3.28 -14.64 8.78
CA LEU A 257 -3.87 -15.50 9.80
C LEU A 257 -2.95 -16.70 10.08
N SER A 258 -2.74 -16.99 11.36
CA SER A 258 -2.21 -18.28 11.78
C SER A 258 -3.20 -19.40 11.50
N ASP A 259 -2.75 -20.65 11.51
CA ASP A 259 -3.65 -21.80 11.27
C ASP A 259 -4.73 -21.94 12.37
N GLU A 260 -4.40 -21.58 13.60
CA GLU A 260 -5.36 -21.50 14.71
C GLU A 260 -6.40 -20.40 14.51
N GLU A 261 -5.97 -19.22 14.03
CA GLU A 261 -6.86 -18.09 13.76
C GLU A 261 -7.78 -18.39 12.56
N LYS A 262 -7.28 -19.08 11.52
CA LYS A 262 -8.11 -19.57 10.40
C LYS A 262 -9.19 -20.51 10.90
N LYS A 263 -8.83 -21.52 11.69
CA LYS A 263 -9.78 -22.49 12.25
C LYS A 263 -10.85 -21.80 13.09
N SER A 264 -10.44 -20.86 13.95
CA SER A 264 -11.35 -20.07 14.78
C SER A 264 -12.29 -19.17 13.96
N LEU A 265 -11.82 -18.67 12.81
CA LEU A 265 -12.63 -17.87 11.90
C LEU A 265 -13.63 -18.75 11.14
N ASP A 266 -13.21 -19.90 10.64
CA ASP A 266 -14.07 -20.86 9.94
C ASP A 266 -15.16 -21.41 10.88
N GLU A 267 -14.84 -21.66 12.17
CA GLU A 267 -15.82 -22.03 13.21
C GLU A 267 -16.84 -20.92 13.51
N LYS A 268 -16.45 -19.64 13.40
CA LYS A 268 -17.33 -18.48 13.59
C LYS A 268 -18.21 -18.17 12.38
N VAL A 269 -17.79 -18.61 11.19
CA VAL A 269 -18.50 -18.38 9.91
C VAL A 269 -19.48 -19.51 9.58
N GLN A 270 -19.44 -20.66 10.29
CA GLN A 270 -20.49 -21.68 10.14
C GLN A 270 -21.86 -21.11 10.56
N PRO A 271 -22.91 -21.28 9.73
CA PRO A 271 -24.26 -20.94 10.15
C PRO A 271 -24.62 -21.82 11.35
N LYS A 272 -25.04 -21.18 12.45
CA LYS A 272 -25.64 -21.87 13.60
C LYS A 272 -27.01 -22.43 13.19
N ASP A 273 -27.04 -23.47 12.39
CA ASP A 273 -28.25 -24.26 12.14
C ASP A 273 -27.88 -25.72 11.93
N SER A 274 -27.80 -26.46 13.04
CA SER A 274 -28.26 -27.85 13.13
C SER A 274 -28.14 -28.37 14.56
N LYS A 275 -29.01 -27.88 15.46
CA LYS A 275 -29.58 -28.78 16.48
C LYS A 275 -30.82 -29.41 15.86
N SER A 276 -30.62 -30.52 15.16
CA SER A 276 -31.69 -31.49 14.90
C SER A 276 -32.01 -32.16 16.25
N GLU A 277 -33.01 -31.64 16.95
CA GLU A 277 -33.61 -32.32 18.08
C GLU A 277 -34.62 -33.32 17.52
N ALA A 278 -34.13 -34.54 17.27
CA ALA A 278 -34.97 -35.69 17.01
C ALA A 278 -35.86 -35.94 18.23
N THR A 279 -37.18 -35.92 18.05
CA THR A 279 -38.14 -36.50 19.00
C THR A 279 -38.88 -37.65 18.32
N PRO A 280 -38.93 -38.85 18.92
CA PRO A 280 -39.44 -40.06 18.27
C PRO A 280 -40.97 -40.14 18.34
N GLU A 281 -41.58 -40.63 17.27
CA GLU A 281 -42.98 -41.07 17.26
C GLU A 281 -43.19 -42.19 18.29
N LYS A 282 -44.20 -42.03 19.16
CA LYS A 282 -44.79 -43.13 19.92
C LYS A 282 -46.11 -43.53 19.26
N LYS A 283 -46.23 -44.85 19.11
CA LYS A 283 -47.37 -45.67 18.66
C LYS A 283 -48.73 -45.20 19.15
#